data_AF-A0A942QK89-F1
#
_entry.id   AF-A0A942QK89-F1
#
_cell.length_a   1.000
_cell.length_b   1.000
_cell.length_c   1.000
_cell.angle_alpha   90.00
_cell.angle_beta   90.00
_cell.angle_gamma   90.00
#
_symmetry.space_group_name_H-M   'P 1'
#
loop_
_entity.id
_entity.type
_entity.pdbx_description
1 polymer ?
#
loop_
_entity_poly.entity_id
_entity_poly.type
_entity_poly.pdbx_seq_one_letter_code
_entity_poly.pdbx_strand_id
1 'polypeptide(L)'
;AIITKAAKILKQEIMARDGRVVFRPDSGIPEHIIAGYYIESFADWQTLQVSGVSVLTEVIYLEDRDKYYDITGDRTINASIQPYYEMPRYQAIGAIACLWDIFGGEVNSKGYKVLDTHVGLIYGDSITVARAKDIFERLKDKGFASSNIVFGVGSYTTQYTTRDSLGMAVKATGAVIDGQQIMVVKEPKTDLGKKSAKGFLKVIRDENGELKLVDNCQLEDVQSDDNELRRVFYNGKLIVDEDLTTIRERAASQL
;
A
#
# COMPACT_ATOMS: atom_id res chain seq x y z
N ALA A 1 -21.29 -15.58 -4.37
CA ALA A 1 -22.73 -15.70 -4.02
C ALA A 1 -23.35 -14.35 -3.62
N ILE A 2 -22.78 -13.61 -2.66
CA ILE A 2 -23.38 -12.34 -2.19
C ILE A 2 -23.44 -11.29 -3.32
N ILE A 3 -22.30 -10.90 -3.89
CA ILE A 3 -22.28 -9.90 -4.97
C ILE A 3 -22.96 -10.43 -6.23
N THR A 4 -22.64 -11.65 -6.63
CA THR A 4 -23.09 -12.18 -7.94
C THR A 4 -24.56 -12.59 -8.00
N LYS A 5 -25.22 -12.83 -6.86
CA LYS A 5 -26.62 -13.28 -6.77
C LYS A 5 -27.46 -12.40 -5.86
N ALA A 6 -27.11 -12.28 -4.58
CA ALA A 6 -27.95 -11.55 -3.62
C ALA A 6 -28.06 -10.06 -3.95
N ALA A 7 -26.97 -9.41 -4.35
CA ALA A 7 -26.98 -7.99 -4.70
C ALA A 7 -27.86 -7.69 -5.92
N LYS A 8 -27.98 -8.63 -6.87
CA LYS A 8 -28.90 -8.50 -8.01
C LYS A 8 -30.36 -8.60 -7.58
N ILE A 9 -30.67 -9.56 -6.70
CA ILE A 9 -32.03 -9.75 -6.17
C ILE A 9 -32.47 -8.52 -5.39
N LEU A 10 -31.59 -7.99 -4.53
CA LEU A 10 -31.88 -6.86 -3.65
C LEU A 10 -31.59 -5.50 -4.28
N LYS A 11 -31.42 -5.43 -5.61
CA LYS A 11 -30.97 -4.21 -6.28
C LYS A 11 -31.93 -3.05 -6.01
N GLN A 12 -33.23 -3.27 -6.17
CA GLN A 12 -34.23 -2.21 -6.00
C GLN A 12 -34.25 -1.70 -4.56
N GLU A 13 -34.17 -2.61 -3.59
CA GLU A 13 -34.16 -2.29 -2.17
C GLU A 13 -32.90 -1.52 -1.80
N ILE A 14 -31.73 -1.91 -2.31
CA ILE A 14 -30.46 -1.21 -2.05
C ILE A 14 -30.52 0.21 -2.62
N MET A 15 -31.01 0.37 -3.85
CA MET A 15 -31.09 1.68 -4.53
C MET A 15 -32.16 2.61 -3.94
N ALA A 16 -33.10 2.07 -3.15
CA ALA A 16 -34.15 2.86 -2.50
C ALA A 16 -33.76 3.36 -1.09
N ARG A 17 -32.56 3.03 -0.59
CA ARG A 17 -32.13 3.37 0.78
C ARG A 17 -31.58 4.78 0.87
N ASP A 18 -31.86 5.45 1.98
CA ASP A 18 -31.05 6.57 2.44
C ASP A 18 -29.78 6.03 3.13
N GLY A 19 -28.77 5.69 2.34
CA GLY A 19 -27.48 5.20 2.81
C GLY A 19 -26.76 4.27 1.84
N ARG A 20 -25.62 3.74 2.31
CA ARG A 20 -24.73 2.89 1.50
C ARG A 20 -24.65 1.46 2.04
N VAL A 21 -24.78 0.49 1.15
CA VAL A 21 -24.44 -0.92 1.42
C VAL A 21 -22.99 -1.16 1.03
N VAL A 22 -22.16 -1.51 2.00
CA VAL A 22 -20.74 -1.80 1.78
C VAL A 22 -20.52 -3.30 1.74
N PHE A 23 -20.07 -3.80 0.60
CA PHE A 23 -19.78 -5.21 0.38
C PHE A 23 -18.38 -5.54 0.88
N ARG A 24 -18.26 -6.66 1.60
CA ARG A 24 -16.98 -7.29 1.92
C ARG A 24 -16.93 -8.65 1.23
N PRO A 25 -16.12 -8.82 0.17
CA PRO A 25 -15.85 -10.12 -0.43
C PRO A 25 -15.22 -11.10 0.56
N ASP A 26 -15.24 -12.39 0.20
CA ASP A 26 -14.58 -13.46 0.96
C ASP A 26 -13.05 -13.34 0.90
N SER A 27 -12.35 -14.08 1.75
CA SER A 27 -10.88 -14.14 1.78
C SER A 27 -10.30 -14.89 0.57
N GLY A 28 -9.04 -14.59 0.23
CA GLY A 28 -8.29 -15.22 -0.87
C GLY A 28 -7.19 -14.30 -1.38
N ILE A 29 -6.96 -14.25 -2.69
CA ILE A 29 -6.00 -13.34 -3.33
C ILE A 29 -6.65 -11.97 -3.52
N PRO A 30 -6.28 -10.93 -2.73
CA PRO A 30 -7.02 -9.66 -2.72
C PRO A 30 -7.08 -8.97 -4.09
N GLU A 31 -6.00 -9.02 -4.85
CA GLU A 31 -5.84 -8.43 -6.18
C GLU A 31 -6.91 -8.97 -7.13
N HIS A 32 -7.04 -10.29 -7.23
CA HIS A 32 -8.00 -10.97 -8.08
C HIS A 32 -9.44 -10.82 -7.59
N ILE A 33 -9.65 -10.87 -6.27
CA ILE A 33 -10.98 -10.72 -5.69
C ILE A 33 -11.56 -9.32 -5.94
N ILE A 34 -10.74 -8.28 -5.78
CA ILE A 34 -11.19 -6.89 -5.85
C ILE A 34 -11.24 -6.41 -7.29
N ALA A 35 -10.10 -6.50 -7.97
CA ALA A 35 -9.87 -5.87 -9.27
C ALA A 35 -9.93 -6.87 -10.43
N GLY A 36 -9.85 -8.17 -10.14
CA GLY A 36 -9.77 -9.20 -11.16
C GLY A 36 -8.35 -9.38 -11.71
N TYR A 37 -8.28 -10.14 -12.79
CA TYR A 37 -7.03 -10.52 -13.44
C TYR A 37 -6.64 -9.50 -14.52
N TYR A 38 -5.38 -9.52 -14.92
CA TYR A 38 -4.93 -8.90 -16.18
C TYR A 38 -5.48 -9.74 -17.33
N ILE A 39 -6.41 -9.15 -18.08
CA ILE A 39 -7.15 -9.81 -19.15
C ILE A 39 -6.73 -9.26 -20.50
N GLU A 40 -6.37 -10.14 -21.42
CA GLU A 40 -6.16 -9.82 -22.82
C GLU A 40 -7.28 -10.43 -23.67
N SER A 41 -7.80 -9.68 -24.64
CA SER A 41 -8.96 -10.08 -25.45
C SER A 41 -8.54 -10.42 -26.87
N PHE A 42 -9.10 -11.50 -27.41
CA PHE A 42 -8.86 -11.94 -28.78
C PHE A 42 -10.19 -12.30 -29.45
N ALA A 43 -10.29 -12.01 -30.75
CA ALA A 43 -11.48 -12.32 -31.54
C ALA A 43 -11.82 -13.82 -31.48
N ASP A 44 -10.80 -14.67 -31.64
CA ASP A 44 -10.91 -16.12 -31.65
C ASP A 44 -9.56 -16.79 -31.30
N TRP A 45 -9.58 -18.12 -31.25
CA TRP A 45 -8.40 -18.94 -30.97
C TRP A 45 -7.30 -18.79 -32.02
N GLN A 46 -7.67 -18.67 -33.29
CA GLN A 46 -6.71 -18.51 -34.39
C GLN A 46 -5.91 -17.22 -34.23
N THR A 47 -6.58 -16.13 -33.87
CA THR A 47 -5.97 -14.81 -33.62
C THR A 47 -5.00 -14.90 -32.45
N LEU A 48 -5.41 -15.52 -31.33
CA LEU A 48 -4.55 -15.76 -30.18
C LEU A 48 -3.27 -16.53 -30.54
N GLN A 49 -3.38 -17.61 -31.33
CA GLN A 49 -2.22 -18.42 -31.72
C GLN A 49 -1.20 -17.64 -32.56
N VAL A 50 -1.64 -16.66 -33.35
CA VAL A 50 -0.77 -15.83 -34.18
C VAL A 50 -0.16 -14.68 -33.38
N SER A 51 -0.95 -14.02 -32.53
CA SER A 51 -0.54 -12.84 -31.77
C SER A 51 0.32 -13.17 -30.55
N GLY A 52 0.15 -14.36 -29.95
CA GLY A 52 0.70 -14.67 -28.64
C GLY A 52 -0.01 -13.90 -27.52
N VAL A 53 0.52 -13.99 -26.29
CA VAL A 53 0.02 -13.25 -25.13
C VAL A 53 1.12 -12.40 -24.52
N SER A 54 0.73 -11.26 -23.96
CA SER A 54 1.63 -10.46 -23.14
C SER A 54 2.11 -11.23 -21.91
N VAL A 55 3.33 -10.93 -21.45
CA VAL A 55 3.94 -11.52 -20.25
C VAL A 55 3.18 -11.21 -18.96
N LEU A 56 2.33 -10.18 -18.96
CA LEU A 56 1.49 -9.81 -17.82
C LEU A 56 0.10 -10.45 -17.86
N THR A 57 -0.27 -11.08 -18.97
CA THR A 57 -1.61 -11.66 -19.14
C THR A 57 -1.76 -12.87 -18.21
N GLU A 58 -2.80 -12.83 -17.38
CA GLU A 58 -3.15 -13.94 -16.47
C GLU A 58 -4.37 -14.69 -16.98
N VAL A 59 -5.28 -13.99 -17.68
CA VAL A 59 -6.53 -14.53 -18.20
C VAL A 59 -6.73 -14.07 -19.65
N ILE A 60 -7.19 -14.95 -20.50
CA ILE A 60 -7.58 -14.64 -21.87
C ILE A 60 -9.10 -14.54 -21.96
N TYR A 61 -9.61 -13.55 -22.68
CA TYR A 61 -11.01 -13.47 -23.09
C TYR A 61 -11.12 -13.76 -24.59
N LEU A 62 -11.93 -14.76 -24.96
CA LEU A 62 -12.26 -15.08 -26.35
C LEU A 62 -13.64 -14.53 -26.70
N GLU A 63 -13.68 -13.60 -27.65
CA GLU A 63 -14.89 -12.88 -28.04
C GLU A 63 -15.90 -13.76 -28.77
N ASP A 64 -15.44 -14.66 -29.65
CA ASP A 64 -16.29 -15.62 -30.38
C ASP A 64 -17.12 -16.54 -29.46
N ARG A 65 -16.66 -16.72 -28.21
CA ARG A 65 -17.26 -17.63 -27.24
C ARG A 65 -17.86 -16.94 -26.02
N ASP A 66 -17.56 -15.65 -25.81
CA ASP A 66 -17.84 -14.92 -24.58
C ASP A 66 -17.33 -15.68 -23.32
N LYS A 67 -16.07 -16.12 -23.37
CA LYS A 67 -15.48 -16.96 -22.31
C LYS A 67 -14.09 -16.51 -21.90
N TYR A 68 -13.79 -16.74 -20.62
CA TYR A 68 -12.51 -16.42 -20.00
C TYR A 68 -11.74 -17.70 -19.69
N TYR A 69 -10.42 -17.68 -19.88
CA TYR A 69 -9.56 -18.84 -19.70
C TYR A 69 -8.30 -18.47 -18.92
N ASP A 70 -8.00 -19.23 -17.87
CA ASP A 70 -6.79 -19.09 -17.05
C ASP A 70 -5.57 -19.66 -17.81
N ILE A 71 -4.46 -18.91 -17.83
CA ILE A 71 -3.20 -19.32 -18.45
C ILE A 71 -2.01 -19.38 -17.48
N THR A 72 -2.27 -19.27 -16.18
CA THR A 72 -1.24 -19.13 -15.14
C THR A 72 -0.53 -20.45 -14.78
N GLY A 73 -1.09 -21.61 -15.15
CA GLY A 73 -0.63 -22.94 -14.73
C GLY A 73 0.67 -23.45 -15.38
N ASP A 74 0.89 -23.19 -16.67
CA ASP A 74 2.10 -23.63 -17.41
C ASP A 74 2.77 -22.49 -18.20
N ARG A 75 2.16 -21.29 -18.22
CA ARG A 75 2.60 -20.11 -18.98
C ARG A 75 2.81 -20.36 -20.48
N THR A 76 2.24 -21.45 -21.01
CA THR A 76 2.29 -21.77 -22.44
C THR A 76 0.88 -21.85 -22.99
N ILE A 77 0.56 -21.05 -24.00
CA ILE A 77 -0.71 -21.11 -24.74
C ILE A 77 -0.98 -22.54 -25.29
N ASN A 78 0.06 -23.36 -25.44
CA ASN A 78 0.02 -24.65 -26.12
C ASN A 78 -0.18 -25.86 -25.19
N ALA A 79 -1.42 -26.00 -24.73
CA ALA A 79 -2.10 -27.30 -24.63
C ALA A 79 -3.62 -27.07 -24.68
N SER A 80 -4.12 -26.70 -25.87
CA SER A 80 -5.54 -26.55 -26.28
C SER A 80 -6.46 -26.06 -25.15
N ILE A 81 -6.90 -24.79 -25.11
CA ILE A 81 -7.86 -24.29 -24.10
C ILE A 81 -8.88 -25.37 -23.70
N GLN A 82 -8.66 -25.94 -22.52
CA GLN A 82 -9.48 -27.03 -22.03
C GLN A 82 -10.62 -26.44 -21.21
N PRO A 83 -11.79 -27.10 -21.17
CA PRO A 83 -12.91 -26.66 -20.34
C PRO A 83 -12.54 -26.45 -18.86
N TYR A 84 -11.53 -27.17 -18.35
CA TYR A 84 -11.07 -27.01 -16.96
C TYR A 84 -10.26 -25.73 -16.69
N TYR A 85 -9.85 -24.99 -17.73
CA TYR A 85 -9.26 -23.65 -17.60
C TYR A 85 -10.30 -22.53 -17.74
N GLU A 86 -11.57 -22.85 -18.02
CA GLU A 86 -12.62 -21.84 -18.10
C GLU A 86 -12.82 -21.17 -16.74
N MET A 87 -12.67 -19.86 -16.71
CA MET A 87 -12.87 -19.04 -15.53
C MET A 87 -14.24 -18.36 -15.61
N PRO A 88 -15.07 -18.40 -14.55
CA PRO A 88 -16.28 -17.63 -14.52
C PRO A 88 -15.98 -16.13 -14.64
N ARG A 89 -16.73 -15.41 -15.49
CA ARG A 89 -16.54 -13.97 -15.73
C ARG A 89 -16.41 -13.16 -14.44
N TYR A 90 -17.25 -13.43 -13.44
CA TYR A 90 -17.24 -12.68 -12.18
C TYR A 90 -15.92 -12.82 -11.39
N GLN A 91 -15.19 -13.93 -11.59
CA GLN A 91 -13.87 -14.14 -11.03
C GLN A 91 -12.81 -13.40 -11.86
N ALA A 92 -12.91 -13.45 -13.19
CA ALA A 92 -11.99 -12.78 -14.10
C ALA A 92 -11.97 -11.25 -13.88
N ILE A 93 -13.15 -10.63 -13.74
CA ILE A 93 -13.26 -9.16 -13.71
C ILE A 93 -13.18 -8.54 -12.30
N GLY A 94 -13.29 -9.35 -11.24
CA GLY A 94 -13.26 -8.89 -9.86
C GLY A 94 -14.56 -8.23 -9.37
N ALA A 95 -14.63 -8.01 -8.05
CA ALA A 95 -15.82 -7.55 -7.36
C ALA A 95 -16.25 -6.13 -7.75
N ILE A 96 -15.31 -5.20 -7.99
CA ILE A 96 -15.64 -3.83 -8.39
C ILE A 96 -16.37 -3.81 -9.73
N ALA A 97 -15.87 -4.53 -10.72
CA ALA A 97 -16.54 -4.63 -12.02
C ALA A 97 -17.90 -5.34 -11.92
N CYS A 98 -18.00 -6.38 -11.08
CA CYS A 98 -19.29 -7.03 -10.81
C CYS A 98 -20.32 -6.06 -10.19
N LEU A 99 -19.91 -5.21 -9.25
CA LEU A 99 -20.80 -4.22 -8.66
C LEU A 99 -21.21 -3.16 -9.69
N TRP A 100 -20.29 -2.73 -10.55
CA TRP A 100 -20.59 -1.81 -11.64
C TRP A 100 -21.62 -2.39 -12.61
N ASP A 101 -21.49 -3.66 -13.00
CA ASP A 101 -22.47 -4.31 -13.89
C ASP A 101 -23.89 -4.37 -13.27
N ILE A 102 -23.97 -4.43 -11.94
CA ILE A 102 -25.25 -4.53 -11.22
C ILE A 102 -25.85 -3.15 -10.98
N PHE A 103 -25.09 -2.22 -10.44
CA PHE A 103 -25.58 -0.93 -9.92
C PHE A 103 -25.27 0.25 -10.84
N GLY A 104 -24.26 0.12 -11.69
CA GLY A 104 -23.72 1.24 -12.46
C GLY A 104 -23.03 2.26 -11.57
N GLY A 105 -23.06 3.51 -12.03
CA GLY A 105 -22.46 4.65 -11.38
C GLY A 105 -22.20 5.76 -12.39
N GLU A 106 -21.21 6.59 -12.11
CA GLU A 106 -20.84 7.73 -12.95
C GLU A 106 -19.37 7.66 -13.38
N VAL A 107 -19.03 8.42 -14.42
CA VAL A 107 -17.63 8.66 -14.78
C VAL A 107 -17.26 10.03 -14.24
N ASN A 108 -16.26 10.10 -13.36
CA ASN A 108 -15.85 11.35 -12.74
C ASN A 108 -15.09 12.26 -13.73
N SER A 109 -14.77 13.48 -13.30
CA SER A 109 -14.04 14.48 -14.12
C SER A 109 -12.64 14.05 -14.58
N LYS A 110 -12.09 12.96 -14.01
CA LYS A 110 -10.81 12.36 -14.41
C LYS A 110 -10.97 11.19 -15.39
N GLY A 111 -12.19 10.88 -15.83
CA GLY A 111 -12.46 9.79 -16.77
C GLY A 111 -12.57 8.40 -16.15
N TYR A 112 -12.70 8.29 -14.82
CA TYR A 112 -12.78 7.00 -14.13
C TYR A 112 -14.18 6.70 -13.63
N LYS A 113 -14.59 5.42 -13.76
CA LYS A 113 -15.84 4.86 -13.25
C LYS A 113 -15.86 4.87 -11.72
N VAL A 114 -16.86 5.52 -11.15
CA VAL A 114 -17.17 5.57 -9.71
C VAL A 114 -18.51 4.88 -9.51
N LEU A 115 -18.53 3.82 -8.69
CA LEU A 115 -19.75 3.09 -8.36
C LEU A 115 -20.83 4.01 -7.84
N ASP A 116 -22.09 3.64 -8.07
CA ASP A 116 -23.23 4.33 -7.49
C ASP A 116 -23.07 4.52 -5.98
N THR A 117 -23.41 5.71 -5.49
CA THR A 117 -23.15 6.10 -4.10
C THR A 117 -23.86 5.24 -3.05
N HIS A 118 -24.90 4.48 -3.43
CA HIS A 118 -25.59 3.51 -2.57
C HIS A 118 -24.79 2.23 -2.33
N VAL A 119 -23.70 2.00 -3.06
CA VAL A 119 -22.83 0.82 -2.89
C VAL A 119 -21.37 1.19 -2.69
N GLY A 120 -20.63 0.31 -2.03
CA GLY A 120 -19.19 0.42 -1.90
C GLY A 120 -18.56 -0.91 -1.58
N LEU A 121 -17.23 -0.97 -1.59
CA LEU A 121 -16.49 -2.19 -1.25
C LEU A 121 -15.45 -1.91 -0.18
N ILE A 122 -15.38 -2.79 0.81
CA ILE A 122 -14.32 -2.81 1.82
C ILE A 122 -13.62 -4.16 1.78
N TYR A 123 -12.28 -4.15 1.85
CA TYR A 123 -11.50 -5.37 1.96
C TYR A 123 -10.34 -5.15 2.92
N GLY A 124 -10.08 -6.12 3.80
CA GLY A 124 -9.07 -5.94 4.85
C GLY A 124 -8.31 -7.19 5.24
N ASP A 125 -8.32 -8.22 4.39
CA ASP A 125 -7.48 -9.39 4.60
C ASP A 125 -6.12 -9.18 3.92
N SER A 126 -5.05 -9.20 4.73
CA SER A 126 -3.67 -9.23 4.26
C SER A 126 -3.30 -8.12 3.26
N ILE A 127 -3.84 -6.90 3.43
CA ILE A 127 -3.54 -5.75 2.58
C ILE A 127 -2.21 -5.11 2.98
N THR A 128 -1.22 -5.19 2.10
CA THR A 128 0.07 -4.47 2.18
C THR A 128 0.12 -3.32 1.18
N VAL A 129 1.12 -2.43 1.30
CA VAL A 129 1.32 -1.34 0.34
C VAL A 129 1.51 -1.87 -1.09
N ALA A 130 2.29 -2.95 -1.25
CA ALA A 130 2.52 -3.57 -2.55
C ALA A 130 1.23 -4.13 -3.17
N ARG A 131 0.40 -4.81 -2.36
CA ARG A 131 -0.90 -5.34 -2.83
C ARG A 131 -1.88 -4.23 -3.18
N ALA A 132 -1.96 -3.19 -2.33
CA ALA A 132 -2.81 -2.04 -2.59
C ALA A 132 -2.44 -1.34 -3.92
N LYS A 133 -1.13 -1.25 -4.21
CA LYS A 133 -0.63 -0.72 -5.49
C LYS A 133 -1.08 -1.58 -6.68
N ASP A 134 -0.88 -2.90 -6.64
CA ASP A 134 -1.32 -3.79 -7.73
C ASP A 134 -2.85 -3.72 -7.95
N ILE A 135 -3.63 -3.70 -6.87
CA ILE A 135 -5.08 -3.50 -6.95
C ILE A 135 -5.43 -2.19 -7.66
N PHE A 136 -4.77 -1.09 -7.30
CA PHE A 136 -5.04 0.21 -7.94
C PHE A 136 -4.60 0.26 -9.40
N GLU A 137 -3.49 -0.38 -9.76
CA GLU A 137 -3.04 -0.50 -11.15
C GLU A 137 -4.06 -1.28 -11.99
N ARG A 138 -4.50 -2.45 -11.52
CA ARG A 138 -5.55 -3.24 -12.19
C ARG A 138 -6.87 -2.49 -12.32
N LEU A 139 -7.30 -1.77 -11.28
CA LEU A 139 -8.52 -0.96 -11.33
C LEU A 139 -8.37 0.19 -12.33
N LYS A 140 -7.22 0.87 -12.33
CA LYS A 140 -6.91 1.96 -13.25
C LYS A 140 -6.95 1.48 -14.71
N ASP A 141 -6.35 0.32 -15.00
CA ASP A 141 -6.33 -0.27 -16.35
C ASP A 141 -7.75 -0.62 -16.84
N LYS A 142 -8.64 -0.97 -15.91
CA LYS A 142 -10.08 -1.22 -16.19
C LYS A 142 -10.94 0.05 -16.17
N GLY A 143 -10.32 1.22 -15.97
CA GLY A 143 -10.98 2.52 -15.94
C GLY A 143 -11.79 2.80 -14.66
N PHE A 144 -11.50 2.11 -13.55
CA PHE A 144 -12.16 2.34 -12.26
C PHE A 144 -11.38 3.31 -11.37
N ALA A 145 -12.12 4.14 -10.65
CA ALA A 145 -11.55 5.07 -9.67
C ALA A 145 -11.10 4.32 -8.41
N SER A 146 -10.01 4.79 -7.79
CA SER A 146 -9.53 4.27 -6.51
C SER A 146 -10.52 4.49 -5.36
N SER A 147 -11.43 5.46 -5.48
CA SER A 147 -12.48 5.76 -4.50
C SER A 147 -13.53 4.65 -4.34
N ASN A 148 -13.55 3.65 -5.22
CA ASN A 148 -14.51 2.55 -5.17
C ASN A 148 -14.24 1.54 -4.05
N ILE A 149 -13.06 1.61 -3.42
CA ILE A 149 -12.64 0.68 -2.37
C ILE A 149 -12.07 1.39 -1.15
N VAL A 150 -12.40 0.84 0.03
CA VAL A 150 -11.73 1.14 1.29
C VAL A 150 -10.90 -0.08 1.72
N PHE A 151 -9.65 0.15 2.12
CA PHE A 151 -8.80 -0.89 2.66
C PHE A 151 -8.81 -0.91 4.19
N GLY A 152 -9.08 -2.09 4.76
CA GLY A 152 -8.75 -2.38 6.15
C GLY A 152 -7.30 -2.85 6.25
N VAL A 153 -6.47 -2.15 7.03
CA VAL A 153 -5.06 -2.49 7.19
C VAL A 153 -4.83 -2.98 8.62
N GLY A 154 -4.23 -4.17 8.76
CA GLY A 154 -4.02 -4.84 10.04
C GLY A 154 -2.54 -5.08 10.38
N SER A 155 -2.31 -5.98 11.33
CA SER A 155 -0.99 -6.27 11.93
C SER A 155 0.11 -6.60 10.92
N TYR A 156 -0.20 -7.28 9.82
CA TYR A 156 0.80 -7.62 8.82
C TYR A 156 1.46 -6.39 8.18
N THR A 157 0.73 -5.27 8.08
CA THR A 157 1.26 -4.03 7.51
C THR A 157 1.68 -3.05 8.59
N THR A 158 1.00 -3.03 9.74
CA THR A 158 1.28 -2.06 10.82
C THR A 158 2.27 -2.54 11.88
N GLN A 159 2.49 -3.85 12.02
CA GLN A 159 3.25 -4.45 13.13
C GLN A 159 4.29 -5.48 12.68
N TYR A 160 4.35 -5.85 11.40
CA TYR A 160 5.35 -6.79 10.87
C TYR A 160 6.72 -6.11 10.62
N THR A 161 7.12 -5.24 11.55
CA THR A 161 8.41 -4.55 11.57
C THR A 161 9.03 -4.77 12.93
N THR A 162 10.35 -4.90 12.98
CA THR A 162 11.09 -4.98 14.25
C THR A 162 11.87 -3.70 14.47
N ARG A 163 12.42 -3.52 15.68
CA ARG A 163 13.41 -2.47 15.95
C ARG A 163 14.56 -2.49 14.93
N ASP A 164 15.00 -3.69 14.53
CA ASP A 164 16.08 -3.87 13.55
C ASP A 164 15.68 -3.45 12.14
N SER A 165 14.42 -3.61 11.76
CA SER A 165 13.90 -3.18 10.45
C SER A 165 14.11 -1.68 10.20
N LEU A 166 14.10 -0.86 11.26
CA LEU A 166 14.34 0.59 11.19
C LEU A 166 15.75 0.98 11.65
N GLY A 167 16.61 0.02 11.98
CA GLY A 167 17.96 0.29 12.50
C GLY A 167 17.97 1.06 13.84
N MET A 168 16.87 1.07 14.60
CA MET A 168 16.75 1.89 15.82
C MET A 168 17.69 1.39 16.91
N ALA A 169 18.50 2.28 17.48
CA ALA A 169 19.45 1.93 18.52
C ALA A 169 19.68 3.09 19.51
N VAL A 170 19.89 2.75 20.78
CA VAL A 170 20.38 3.69 21.81
C VAL A 170 21.84 3.36 22.12
N LYS A 171 22.69 4.37 22.17
CA LYS A 171 24.13 4.27 22.48
C LYS A 171 24.54 5.47 23.32
N ALA A 172 25.40 5.25 24.31
CA ALA A 172 26.13 6.33 24.93
C ALA A 172 27.20 6.82 23.95
N THR A 173 27.19 8.11 23.64
CA THR A 173 28.13 8.73 22.69
C THR A 173 29.03 9.76 23.36
N GLY A 174 28.64 10.34 24.50
CA GLY A 174 29.47 11.25 25.28
C GLY A 174 29.18 11.15 26.78
N ALA A 175 30.14 11.56 27.60
CA ALA A 175 30.00 11.64 29.06
C ALA A 175 30.77 12.85 29.61
N VAL A 176 30.37 13.33 30.80
CA VAL A 176 31.16 14.29 31.58
C VAL A 176 31.56 13.60 32.88
N ILE A 177 32.86 13.44 33.10
CA ILE A 177 33.42 12.80 34.29
C ILE A 177 34.42 13.78 34.91
N ASP A 178 34.22 14.14 36.18
CA ASP A 178 35.07 15.10 36.90
C ASP A 178 35.27 16.44 36.14
N GLY A 179 34.21 16.89 35.46
CA GLY A 179 34.22 18.11 34.65
C GLY A 179 34.86 17.97 33.26
N GLN A 180 35.39 16.79 32.91
CA GLN A 180 35.99 16.53 31.60
C GLN A 180 35.00 15.83 30.66
N GLN A 181 34.89 16.35 29.44
CA GLN A 181 34.10 15.73 28.38
C GLN A 181 34.85 14.55 27.76
N ILE A 182 34.22 13.37 27.77
CA ILE A 182 34.77 12.13 27.22
C ILE A 182 33.92 11.71 26.02
N MET A 183 34.57 11.59 24.86
CA MET A 183 33.92 11.16 23.63
C MET A 183 33.91 9.63 23.56
N VAL A 184 32.72 9.05 23.64
CA VAL A 184 32.49 7.61 23.64
C VAL A 184 32.08 7.15 22.24
N VAL A 185 32.65 6.03 21.79
CA VAL A 185 32.24 5.39 20.54
C VAL A 185 32.29 3.88 20.71
N LYS A 186 31.26 3.19 20.21
CA LYS A 186 31.27 1.75 20.08
C LYS A 186 31.73 1.39 18.66
N GLU A 187 32.84 0.68 18.55
CA GLU A 187 33.41 0.24 17.27
C GLU A 187 33.73 -1.26 17.32
N PRO A 188 32.79 -2.14 16.94
CA PRO A 188 33.01 -3.59 16.96
C PRO A 188 34.06 -4.02 15.94
N LYS A 189 35.00 -4.89 16.35
CA LYS A 189 36.08 -5.37 15.47
C LYS A 189 35.57 -6.18 14.26
N THR A 190 34.47 -6.90 14.41
CA THR A 190 33.97 -7.86 13.42
C THR A 190 32.78 -7.35 12.59
N ASP A 191 32.27 -6.16 12.89
CA ASP A 191 31.11 -5.57 12.22
C ASP A 191 31.22 -4.04 12.24
N LEU A 192 32.01 -3.51 11.30
CA LEU A 192 32.30 -2.07 11.20
C LEU A 192 31.05 -1.24 10.85
N GLY A 193 30.03 -1.86 10.23
CA GLY A 193 28.74 -1.22 9.96
C GLY A 193 27.95 -0.88 11.23
N LYS A 194 28.34 -1.41 12.39
CA LYS A 194 27.75 -1.13 13.70
C LYS A 194 28.52 -0.10 14.53
N LYS A 195 29.41 0.67 13.89
CA LYS A 195 30.06 1.82 14.52
C LYS A 195 29.00 2.85 14.93
N SER A 196 29.01 3.27 16.19
CA SER A 196 28.11 4.34 16.66
C SER A 196 28.65 5.72 16.27
N ALA A 197 27.78 6.73 16.34
CA ALA A 197 28.24 8.11 16.43
C ALA A 197 29.13 8.29 17.68
N LYS A 198 29.98 9.32 17.64
CA LYS A 198 30.94 9.65 18.70
C LYS A 198 30.60 11.00 19.33
N GLY A 199 30.88 11.19 20.62
CA GLY A 199 30.75 12.47 21.31
C GLY A 199 29.32 12.99 21.47
N PHE A 200 29.18 14.28 21.72
CA PHE A 200 27.88 14.95 21.70
C PHE A 200 27.42 15.16 20.26
N LEU A 201 26.10 15.25 20.06
CA LEU A 201 25.48 15.19 18.74
C LEU A 201 24.56 16.38 18.52
N LYS A 202 24.60 16.96 17.33
CA LYS A 202 23.56 17.86 16.83
C LYS A 202 23.07 17.40 15.46
N VAL A 203 21.82 17.75 15.14
CA VAL A 203 21.26 17.56 13.81
C VAL A 203 21.10 18.94 13.21
N ILE A 204 21.60 19.15 12.00
CA ILE A 204 21.49 20.43 11.28
C ILE A 204 20.83 20.19 9.93
N ARG A 205 20.39 21.27 9.28
CA ARG A 205 20.11 21.27 7.84
C ARG A 205 21.34 21.70 7.08
N ASP A 206 21.65 20.99 6.00
CA ASP A 206 22.69 21.41 5.08
C ASP A 206 22.20 22.51 4.11
N GLU A 207 23.06 22.89 3.17
CA GLU A 207 22.77 23.91 2.15
C GLU A 207 21.59 23.55 1.22
N ASN A 208 21.23 22.26 1.13
CA ASN A 208 20.07 21.77 0.37
C ASN A 208 18.81 21.61 1.24
N GLY A 209 18.92 21.89 2.55
CA GLY A 209 17.83 21.71 3.52
C GLY A 209 17.69 20.28 4.05
N GLU A 210 18.62 19.38 3.70
CA GLU A 210 18.60 17.98 4.13
C GLU A 210 19.13 17.83 5.56
N LEU A 211 18.54 16.92 6.33
CA LEU A 211 18.96 16.65 7.69
C LEU A 211 20.30 15.91 7.73
N LYS A 212 21.26 16.47 8.46
CA LYS A 212 22.60 15.92 8.64
C LYS A 212 22.95 15.79 10.11
N LEU A 213 23.41 14.61 10.51
CA LEU A 213 24.01 14.40 11.82
C LEU A 213 25.42 14.99 11.85
N VAL A 214 25.71 15.81 12.85
CA VAL A 214 27.07 16.21 13.21
C VAL A 214 27.41 15.53 14.53
N ASP A 215 28.45 14.70 14.51
CA ASP A 215 28.97 14.01 15.67
C ASP A 215 30.36 14.54 16.07
N ASN A 216 30.90 13.99 17.15
CA ASN A 216 32.15 14.38 17.80
C ASN A 216 32.14 15.85 18.26
N CYS A 217 30.97 16.38 18.58
CA CYS A 217 30.79 17.70 19.16
C CYS A 217 31.15 17.72 20.65
N GLN A 218 31.48 18.90 21.15
CA GLN A 218 31.46 19.23 22.58
C GLN A 218 30.03 19.57 23.03
N LEU A 219 29.81 19.63 24.34
CA LEU A 219 28.52 19.95 24.94
C LEU A 219 28.02 21.37 24.60
N GLU A 220 28.92 22.32 24.36
CA GLU A 220 28.57 23.69 23.96
C GLU A 220 28.02 23.75 22.54
N ASP A 221 28.60 22.96 21.62
CA ASP A 221 28.18 22.91 20.22
C ASP A 221 26.74 22.42 20.05
N VAL A 222 26.24 21.58 20.97
CA VAL A 222 24.85 21.09 20.89
C VAL A 222 23.82 22.11 21.37
N GLN A 223 24.26 23.23 21.96
CA GLN A 223 23.38 24.34 22.33
C GLN A 223 23.27 25.40 21.24
N SER A 224 23.88 25.21 20.06
CA SER A 224 23.80 26.17 18.97
C SER A 224 22.39 26.22 18.34
N ASP A 225 22.01 27.41 17.84
CA ASP A 225 20.68 27.67 17.29
C ASP A 225 20.38 26.89 15.99
N ASP A 226 21.42 26.38 15.32
CA ASP A 226 21.30 25.54 14.11
C ASP A 226 20.96 24.07 14.42
N ASN A 227 20.87 23.70 15.70
CA ASN A 227 20.52 22.34 16.11
C ASN A 227 19.00 22.11 16.04
N GLU A 228 18.58 21.23 15.15
CA GLU A 228 17.19 20.79 14.95
C GLU A 228 16.68 19.93 16.13
N LEU A 229 17.55 19.43 17.01
CA LEU A 229 17.15 18.72 18.22
C LEU A 229 16.67 19.68 19.30
N ARG A 230 15.41 19.53 19.70
CA ARG A 230 14.79 20.31 20.77
C ARG A 230 14.70 19.55 22.09
N ARG A 231 14.81 20.28 23.19
CA ARG A 231 14.58 19.73 24.54
C ARG A 231 13.09 19.51 24.77
N VAL A 232 12.65 18.25 24.77
CA VAL A 232 11.24 17.89 25.03
C VAL A 232 10.98 17.49 26.48
N PHE A 233 12.00 17.07 27.21
CA PHE A 233 11.92 16.63 28.60
C PHE A 233 13.14 17.11 29.38
N TYR A 234 12.94 17.54 30.62
CA TYR A 234 14.02 18.01 31.49
C TYR A 234 13.67 17.81 32.96
N ASN A 235 14.59 17.17 33.70
CA ASN A 235 14.49 16.98 35.16
C ASN A 235 13.11 16.51 35.63
N GLY A 236 12.59 15.44 35.02
CA GLY A 236 11.31 14.86 35.42
C GLY A 236 10.07 15.52 34.81
N LYS A 237 10.23 16.58 34.00
CA LYS A 237 9.12 17.34 33.43
C LYS A 237 9.12 17.27 31.90
N LEU A 238 7.96 16.97 31.33
CA LEU A 238 7.68 17.14 29.91
C LEU A 238 7.54 18.65 29.63
N ILE A 239 8.40 19.18 28.77
CA ILE A 239 8.40 20.60 28.36
C ILE A 239 7.57 20.79 27.09
N VAL A 240 7.58 19.79 26.21
CA VAL A 240 6.86 19.82 24.95
C VAL A 240 5.86 18.68 24.93
N ASP A 241 4.58 19.03 24.96
CA ASP A 241 3.45 18.12 24.89
C ASP A 241 2.60 18.51 23.68
N GLU A 242 2.88 17.88 22.53
CA GLU A 242 2.19 18.17 21.28
C GLU A 242 1.02 17.21 21.09
N ASP A 243 -0.11 17.77 20.67
CA ASP A 243 -1.26 16.96 20.30
C ASP A 243 -1.05 16.26 18.94
N LEU A 244 -1.91 15.28 18.68
CA LEU A 244 -1.84 14.49 17.45
C LEU A 244 -2.06 15.33 16.18
N THR A 245 -2.82 16.42 16.28
CA THR A 245 -3.08 17.33 15.15
C THR A 245 -1.79 18.03 14.73
N THR A 246 -1.08 18.62 15.69
CA THR A 246 0.22 19.28 15.51
C THR A 246 1.23 18.32 14.89
N ILE A 247 1.29 17.07 15.41
CA ILE A 247 2.19 16.04 14.88
C ILE A 247 1.85 15.71 13.41
N ARG A 248 0.56 15.58 13.08
CA ARG A 248 0.09 15.28 11.70
C ARG A 248 0.38 16.42 10.73
N GLU A 249 0.14 17.65 11.13
CA GLU A 249 0.42 18.84 10.32
C GLU A 249 1.91 18.95 10.01
N ARG A 250 2.77 18.76 11.03
CA ARG A 250 4.21 18.73 10.83
C ARG A 250 4.65 17.60 9.91
N ALA A 251 4.10 16.39 10.05
CA ALA A 251 4.45 15.28 9.16
C ALA A 251 4.00 15.55 7.71
N ALA A 252 2.81 16.10 7.52
CA ALA A 252 2.28 16.45 6.20
C ALA A 252 3.09 17.55 5.50
N SER A 253 3.69 18.48 6.26
CA SER A 253 4.54 19.54 5.70
C SER A 253 5.90 19.04 5.17
N GLN A 254 6.22 17.75 5.35
CA GLN A 254 7.48 17.13 4.90
C GLN A 254 7.27 16.15 3.73
N LEU A 255 6.02 15.94 3.30
CA LEU A 255 5.63 15.08 2.18
C LEU A 255 5.45 15.89 0.90
#